data_AF-A0A2D4UQQ1-F1
#
_entry.id   AF-A0A2D4UQQ1-F1
#
_cell.length_a   1.000
_cell.length_b   1.000
_cell.length_c   1.000
_cell.angle_alpha   90.00
_cell.angle_beta   90.00
_cell.angle_gamma   90.00
#
_symmetry.space_group_name_H-M   'P 1'
#
loop_
_entity.id
_entity.type
_entity.pdbx_description
1 polymer ?
#
loop_
_entity_poly.entity_id
_entity_poly.type
_entity_poly.pdbx_seq_one_letter_code
_entity_poly.pdbx_strand_id
1 'polypeptide(L)'
;MAKNILQKDFDVAVCDVDSNVVNNFKEIVSIASTKPSEAADQRNVIVMMLPNSDVVNTVLFGEGGALETCAPNSLFVDMSTGSYPKMMKIAKRV
;
A
#
# COMPACT_ATOMS: atom_id res chain seq x y z
N MET A 1 -1.98 -7.79 -9.02
CA MET A 1 -1.87 -6.51 -9.76
C MET A 1 -0.42 -6.04 -9.90
N ALA A 2 0.36 -5.97 -8.81
CA ALA A 2 1.75 -5.46 -8.83
C ALA A 2 2.64 -5.96 -9.99
N LYS A 3 2.64 -7.27 -10.28
CA LYS A 3 3.42 -7.84 -11.41
C LYS A 3 3.06 -7.23 -12.77
N ASN A 4 1.79 -6.91 -13.02
CA ASN A 4 1.36 -6.31 -14.29
C ASN A 4 1.80 -4.84 -14.40
N ILE A 5 1.84 -4.12 -13.28
CA ILE A 5 2.35 -2.74 -13.23
C ILE A 5 3.85 -2.76 -13.50
N LEU A 6 4.57 -3.69 -12.86
CA LEU A 6 6.01 -3.87 -13.07
C LEU A 6 6.36 -4.21 -14.53
N GLN A 7 5.56 -5.05 -15.21
CA GLN A 7 5.72 -5.36 -16.65
C GLN A 7 5.56 -4.15 -17.58
N LYS A 8 5.12 -3.00 -17.06
CA LYS A 8 5.03 -1.73 -17.79
C LYS A 8 6.14 -0.74 -17.39
N ASP A 9 7.22 -1.25 -16.81
CA ASP A 9 8.44 -0.51 -16.46
C ASP A 9 8.23 0.62 -15.44
N PHE A 10 7.19 0.51 -14.61
CA PHE A 10 7.05 1.38 -13.43
C PHE A 10 7.97 0.91 -12.31
N ASP A 11 8.51 1.87 -11.56
CA ASP A 11 9.18 1.59 -10.29
C ASP A 11 8.13 1.25 -9.22
N VAL A 12 8.10 -0.02 -8.83
CA VAL A 12 7.13 -0.57 -7.88
C VAL A 12 7.84 -0.92 -6.59
N ALA A 13 7.23 -0.53 -5.46
CA ALA A 13 7.48 -1.08 -4.14
C ALA A 13 6.28 -1.93 -3.72
N VAL A 14 6.50 -3.02 -2.98
CA VAL A 14 5.42 -3.89 -2.50
C VAL A 14 5.49 -4.10 -1.00
N CYS A 15 4.31 -4.24 -0.40
CA CYS A 15 4.12 -4.63 0.98
C CYS A 15 3.07 -5.74 1.08
N ASP A 16 3.37 -6.78 1.86
CA ASP A 16 2.39 -7.77 2.32
C ASP A 16 2.80 -8.27 3.72
N VAL A 17 1.85 -8.57 4.58
CA VAL A 17 2.14 -9.14 5.91
C VAL A 17 2.71 -10.56 5.80
N ASP A 18 2.40 -11.29 4.71
CA ASP A 18 2.96 -12.61 4.43
C ASP A 18 4.34 -12.48 3.75
N SER A 19 5.38 -12.85 4.50
CA SER A 19 6.76 -12.85 4.01
C SER A 19 6.97 -13.74 2.78
N ASN A 20 6.16 -14.80 2.60
CA ASN A 20 6.25 -15.64 1.41
C ASN A 20 5.79 -14.89 0.16
N VAL A 21 4.75 -14.06 0.29
CA VAL A 21 4.28 -13.20 -0.81
C VAL A 21 5.36 -12.19 -1.16
N VAL A 22 5.94 -11.51 -0.16
CA VAL A 22 7.02 -10.52 -0.33
C VAL A 22 8.24 -11.14 -1.02
N ASN A 23 8.63 -12.36 -0.64
CA ASN A 23 9.77 -13.06 -1.23
C ASN A 23 9.63 -13.27 -2.75
N ASN A 24 8.41 -13.39 -3.27
CA ASN A 24 8.16 -13.51 -4.72
C ASN A 24 8.46 -12.23 -5.50
N PHE A 25 8.72 -11.11 -4.83
CA PHE A 25 8.99 -9.81 -5.44
C PHE A 25 10.43 -9.30 -5.22
N LYS A 26 11.18 -9.84 -4.24
CA LYS A 26 12.47 -9.29 -3.78
C LYS A 26 13.49 -8.94 -4.87
N GLU A 27 13.53 -9.70 -5.97
CA GLU A 27 14.50 -9.50 -7.06
C GLU A 27 13.97 -8.68 -8.23
N ILE A 28 12.68 -8.34 -8.20
CA ILE A 28 11.98 -7.71 -9.35
C ILE A 28 11.36 -6.36 -9.01
N VAL A 29 11.47 -5.88 -7.77
CA VAL A 29 10.93 -4.58 -7.30
C VAL A 29 12.02 -3.79 -6.59
N SER A 30 11.85 -2.49 -6.46
CA SER A 30 12.82 -1.65 -5.74
C SER A 30 12.78 -1.87 -4.22
N ILE A 31 11.60 -2.11 -3.65
CA ILE A 31 11.40 -2.38 -2.23
C ILE A 31 10.38 -3.50 -2.07
N ALA A 32 10.73 -4.52 -1.28
CA ALA A 32 9.85 -5.60 -0.87
C ALA A 32 9.88 -5.69 0.66
N SER A 33 8.80 -5.24 1.32
CA SER A 33 8.73 -5.15 2.78
C SER A 33 7.47 -5.83 3.34
N THR A 34 7.48 -6.11 4.63
CA THR A 34 6.28 -6.49 5.40
C THR A 34 5.64 -5.31 6.13
N LYS A 35 6.20 -4.09 5.99
CA LYS A 35 5.71 -2.88 6.63
C LYS A 35 5.25 -1.84 5.60
N PRO A 36 4.04 -1.27 5.75
CA PRO A 36 3.52 -0.27 4.82
C PRO A 36 4.40 0.97 4.68
N SER A 37 4.89 1.51 5.80
CA SER A 37 5.81 2.67 5.82
C SER A 37 7.07 2.45 4.97
N GLU A 38 7.70 1.29 5.06
CA GLU A 38 8.91 1.01 4.28
C GLU A 38 8.62 0.96 2.78
N ALA A 39 7.48 0.39 2.36
CA ALA A 39 7.08 0.36 0.96
C ALA A 39 6.58 1.72 0.44
N ALA A 40 6.01 2.55 1.32
CA ALA A 40 5.48 3.86 0.97
C ALA A 40 6.55 4.96 0.95
N ASP A 41 7.74 4.73 1.50
CA ASP A 41 8.77 5.76 1.65
C ASP A 41 9.09 6.48 0.33
N GLN A 42 8.97 7.81 0.34
CA GLN A 42 9.14 8.70 -0.81
C GLN A 42 8.25 8.38 -2.02
N ARG A 43 7.22 7.53 -1.89
CA ARG A 43 6.27 7.21 -2.96
C ARG A 43 5.08 8.18 -2.91
N ASN A 44 4.61 8.60 -4.08
CA ASN A 44 3.49 9.53 -4.23
C ASN A 44 2.21 8.90 -4.82
N VAL A 45 2.25 7.62 -5.20
CA VAL A 45 1.07 6.85 -5.63
C VAL A 45 1.07 5.53 -4.88
N ILE A 46 0.06 5.33 -4.04
CA ILE A 46 -0.07 4.15 -3.19
C ILE A 46 -1.36 3.43 -3.59
N VAL A 47 -1.21 2.20 -4.10
CA VAL A 47 -2.33 1.34 -4.49
C VAL A 47 -2.49 0.25 -3.43
N MET A 48 -3.67 0.17 -2.83
CA MET A 48 -4.00 -0.81 -1.79
C MET A 48 -4.98 -1.84 -2.32
N MET A 49 -4.73 -3.11 -2.01
CA MET A 49 -5.62 -4.23 -2.34
C MET A 49 -5.70 -5.16 -1.12
N LEU A 50 -6.61 -4.85 -0.20
CA LEU A 50 -6.66 -5.42 1.14
C LEU A 50 -7.99 -6.15 1.40
N PRO A 51 -8.07 -7.03 2.42
CA PRO A 51 -9.25 -7.86 2.65
C PRO A 51 -10.52 -7.10 3.07
N ASN A 52 -10.38 -5.97 3.80
CA ASN A 52 -11.51 -5.18 4.27
C ASN A 52 -11.08 -3.77 4.74
N SER A 53 -12.07 -2.92 5.02
CA SER A 53 -11.87 -1.52 5.42
C SER A 53 -11.14 -1.32 6.75
N ASP A 54 -11.19 -2.28 7.69
CA ASP A 54 -10.44 -2.15 8.94
C ASP A 54 -8.94 -2.36 8.71
N VAL A 55 -8.58 -3.29 7.81
CA VAL A 55 -7.19 -3.47 7.36
C VAL A 55 -6.70 -2.22 6.61
N VAL A 56 -7.52 -1.62 5.75
CA VAL A 56 -7.18 -0.35 5.08
C VAL A 56 -6.85 0.74 6.11
N ASN A 57 -7.67 0.88 7.14
CA ASN A 57 -7.42 1.86 8.20
C ASN A 57 -6.08 1.60 8.92
N THR A 58 -5.76 0.35 9.25
CA THR A 58 -4.49 -0.01 9.90
C THR A 58 -3.29 0.23 8.99
N VAL A 59 -3.37 -0.14 7.71
CA VAL A 59 -2.28 0.06 6.74
C VAL A 59 -1.99 1.54 6.52
N LEU A 60 -3.00 2.41 6.56
CA LEU A 60 -2.80 3.84 6.42
C LEU A 60 -2.33 4.53 7.71
N PHE A 61 -3.06 4.30 8.82
CA PHE A 61 -2.95 5.11 10.04
C PHE A 61 -2.42 4.36 11.27
N GLY A 62 -2.21 3.05 11.18
CA GLY A 62 -1.62 2.27 12.26
C GLY A 62 -0.14 2.61 12.43
N GLU A 63 0.47 2.09 13.50
CA GLU A 63 1.92 2.19 13.70
C GLU A 63 2.67 1.53 12.55
N GLY A 64 3.63 2.25 11.96
CA GLY A 64 4.33 1.83 10.75
C GLY A 64 3.46 1.90 9.49
N GLY A 65 2.38 2.68 9.53
CA GLY A 65 1.44 2.88 8.43
C GLY A 65 2.04 3.66 7.26
N ALA A 66 1.44 3.54 6.08
CA ALA A 66 1.93 4.15 4.85
C ALA A 66 2.00 5.69 4.92
N LEU A 67 1.11 6.33 5.70
CA LEU A 67 1.08 7.79 5.84
C LEU A 67 2.27 8.36 6.61
N GLU A 68 3.02 7.54 7.34
CA GLU A 68 4.18 8.01 8.13
C GLU A 68 5.35 8.45 7.25
N THR A 69 5.49 7.86 6.06
CA THR A 69 6.68 7.99 5.20
C THR A 69 6.36 8.29 3.73
N CYS A 70 5.10 8.17 3.31
CA CYS A 70 4.71 8.54 1.95
C CYS A 70 5.08 9.99 1.63
N ALA A 71 5.29 10.28 0.35
CA ALA A 71 5.57 11.65 -0.08
C ALA A 71 4.38 12.57 0.23
N PRO A 72 4.62 13.86 0.52
CA PRO A 72 3.54 14.84 0.61
C PRO A 72 2.71 14.90 -0.68
N ASN A 73 1.41 15.18 -0.57
CA ASN A 73 0.46 15.20 -1.69
C ASN A 73 0.36 13.88 -2.47
N SER A 74 0.53 12.74 -1.77
CA SER A 74 0.35 11.41 -2.34
C SER A 74 -1.09 11.12 -2.76
N LEU A 75 -1.25 10.37 -3.85
CA LEU A 75 -2.50 9.77 -4.28
C LEU A 75 -2.65 8.36 -3.68
N PHE A 76 -3.71 8.16 -2.91
CA PHE A 76 -4.12 6.85 -2.41
C PHE A 76 -5.25 6.27 -3.27
N VAL A 77 -5.05 5.08 -3.80
CA VAL A 77 -6.05 4.34 -4.57
C VAL A 77 -6.38 3.05 -3.82
N ASP A 78 -7.50 3.06 -3.09
CA ASP A 78 -8.03 1.85 -2.46
C ASP A 78 -8.84 1.05 -3.48
N MET A 79 -8.34 -0.14 -3.82
CA MET A 79 -9.02 -1.11 -4.70
C MET A 79 -9.63 -2.27 -3.92
N SER A 80 -9.64 -2.18 -2.58
CA SER A 80 -10.20 -3.19 -1.69
C SER A 80 -11.73 -3.22 -1.75
N THR A 81 -12.31 -4.40 -1.53
CA THR A 81 -13.75 -4.51 -1.27
C THR A 81 -14.02 -4.29 0.22
N GLY A 82 -14.96 -3.42 0.58
CA GLY A 82 -15.20 -3.10 1.99
C GLY A 82 -16.47 -2.31 2.28
N SER A 83 -16.59 -1.84 3.51
CA SER A 83 -17.74 -1.08 4.00
C SER A 83 -17.69 0.37 3.53
N TYR A 84 -18.66 0.79 2.71
CA TYR A 84 -18.73 2.16 2.19
C TYR A 84 -18.68 3.24 3.28
N PRO A 85 -19.48 3.19 4.37
CA PRO A 85 -19.39 4.20 5.43
C PRO A 85 -18.03 4.29 6.10
N LYS A 86 -17.30 3.16 6.25
CA LYS A 86 -15.96 3.15 6.82
C LYS A 86 -14.94 3.76 5.85
N MET A 87 -14.99 3.40 4.56
CA MET A 87 -14.12 4.00 3.55
C MET A 87 -14.32 5.52 3.45
N MET A 88 -15.56 6.01 3.48
CA MET A 88 -15.82 7.46 3.45
C MET A 88 -15.28 8.19 4.69
N LYS A 89 -15.18 7.52 5.85
CA LYS A 89 -14.51 8.09 7.03
C LYS A 89 -12.99 8.10 6.87
N ILE A 90 -12.42 7.05 6.27
CA ILE A 90 -10.99 6.97 5.95
C ILE A 90 -10.60 8.08 4.96
N ALA A 91 -11.35 8.23 3.87
CA ALA A 91 -11.08 9.23 2.82
C ALA A 91 -11.11 10.68 3.32
N LYS A 92 -11.86 10.99 4.39
CA LYS A 92 -11.91 12.33 4.99
C LYS A 92 -10.70 12.66 5.87
N ARG A 93 -9.85 11.68 6.16
CA ARG A 93 -8.69 11.82 7.04
C ARG A 93 -7.36 11.91 6.28
N VAL A 94 -7.40 11.78 4.96
CA VAL A 94 -6.25 11.87 4.05
C VAL A 94 -6.37 13.10 3.17
#